data_AF-A0A972HFL5-F1
#
_entry.id   AF-A0A972HFL5-F1
#
_cell.length_a   1.000
_cell.length_b   1.000
_cell.length_c   1.000
_cell.angle_alpha   90.00
_cell.angle_beta   90.00
_cell.angle_gamma   90.00
#
_symmetry.space_group_name_H-M   'P 1'
#
loop_
_entity.id
_entity.type
_entity.pdbx_description
1 polymer ?
#
loop_
_entity_poly.entity_id
_entity_poly.type
_entity_poly.pdbx_seq_one_letter_code
_entity_poly.pdbx_strand_id
1 'polypeptide(L)'
;SEYHQKLTGLALDILGPDAMVFDADASEGSGLGPAAAGTPNSATAWINTALVARAGTIYAGTSEVQRNIIGERILGLPKEPRADKGPWRDTPK
;
A
#
# COMPACT_ATOMS: atom_id res chain seq x y z
N SER A 1 1.18 -4.10 0.07
CA SER A 1 2.51 -4.71 0.17
C SER A 1 3.39 -4.20 -0.95
N GLU A 2 4.71 -4.26 -0.81
CA GLU A 2 5.65 -3.82 -1.86
C GLU A 2 5.50 -4.62 -3.16
N TYR A 3 5.17 -5.92 -3.08
CA TYR A 3 4.87 -6.74 -4.25
C TYR A 3 3.70 -6.17 -5.06
N HIS A 4 2.59 -5.82 -4.40
CA HIS A 4 1.41 -5.29 -5.07
C HIS A 4 1.71 -3.95 -5.77
N GLN A 5 2.54 -3.10 -5.17
CA GLN A 5 3.00 -1.85 -5.80
C GLN A 5 3.86 -2.11 -7.04
N LYS A 6 4.80 -3.06 -6.98
CA LYS A 6 5.64 -3.42 -8.14
C LYS A 6 4.81 -3.99 -9.28
N LEU A 7 3.88 -4.89 -8.96
CA LEU A 7 2.98 -5.51 -9.95
C LEU A 7 2.12 -4.46 -10.64
N THR A 8 1.45 -3.61 -9.87
CA THR A 8 0.56 -2.58 -10.42
C THR A 8 1.34 -1.48 -11.13
N GLY A 9 2.52 -1.11 -10.65
CA GLY A 9 3.42 -0.20 -11.36
C GLY A 9 3.79 -0.72 -12.74
N LEU A 10 4.19 -1.98 -12.85
CA LEU A 10 4.45 -2.63 -14.14
C LEU A 10 3.21 -2.62 -15.05
N ALA A 11 2.02 -2.87 -14.50
CA ALA A 11 0.78 -2.81 -15.28
C ALA A 11 0.52 -1.40 -15.85
N LEU A 12 0.74 -0.35 -15.05
CA LEU A 12 0.62 1.03 -15.53
C LEU A 12 1.69 1.36 -16.58
N ASP A 13 2.92 0.89 -16.40
CA ASP A 13 4.00 1.07 -17.37
C ASP A 13 3.68 0.41 -18.73
N ILE A 14 3.07 -0.78 -18.70
CA ILE A 14 2.60 -1.49 -19.92
C ILE A 14 1.49 -0.72 -20.63
N LEU A 15 0.54 -0.15 -19.87
CA LEU A 15 -0.58 0.64 -20.40
C LEU A 15 -0.11 2.01 -20.95
N GLY A 16 1.00 2.55 -20.44
CA GLY A 16 1.62 3.77 -20.95
C GLY A 16 0.68 4.98 -20.85
N PRO A 17 0.50 5.78 -21.92
CA PRO A 17 -0.34 6.98 -21.88
C PRO A 17 -1.80 6.73 -21.46
N ASP A 18 -2.35 5.55 -21.72
CA ASP A 18 -3.73 5.21 -21.34
C ASP A 18 -3.89 5.13 -19.82
N ALA A 19 -2.81 4.91 -19.07
CA ALA A 19 -2.80 4.93 -17.61
C ALA A 19 -2.81 6.34 -17.00
N MET A 20 -2.75 7.40 -17.82
CA MET A 20 -2.73 8.79 -17.36
C MET A 20 -4.12 9.42 -17.28
N VAL A 21 -5.16 8.73 -17.78
CA VAL A 21 -6.54 9.22 -17.80
C VAL A 21 -7.39 8.33 -16.91
N PHE A 22 -7.96 8.93 -15.86
CA PHE A 22 -8.90 8.24 -14.99
C PHE A 22 -10.33 8.51 -15.46
N ASP A 23 -10.99 7.49 -16.01
CA ASP A 23 -12.41 7.55 -16.35
C ASP A 23 -13.25 7.22 -15.11
N ALA A 24 -13.88 8.23 -14.52
CA ALA A 24 -14.68 8.10 -13.31
C ALA A 24 -15.98 7.33 -13.53
N ASP A 25 -16.55 7.38 -14.74
CA ASP A 25 -17.79 6.66 -15.07
C ASP A 25 -17.52 5.16 -15.26
N ALA A 26 -16.29 4.80 -15.64
CA ALA A 26 -15.79 3.43 -15.68
C ALA A 26 -15.22 2.94 -14.32
N SER A 27 -15.31 3.74 -13.25
CA SER A 27 -14.71 3.40 -11.96
C SER A 27 -15.57 2.40 -11.17
N GLU A 28 -15.49 1.12 -11.53
CA GLU A 28 -16.08 0.01 -10.76
C GLU A 28 -15.25 -0.36 -9.51
N GLY A 29 -14.73 0.64 -8.81
CA GLY A 29 -13.77 0.48 -7.72
C GLY A 29 -14.37 -0.03 -6.42
N SER A 30 -14.06 -1.28 -6.06
CA SER A 30 -14.40 -1.95 -4.79
C SER A 30 -13.69 -1.40 -3.52
N GLY A 31 -13.20 -0.16 -3.54
CA GLY A 31 -12.40 0.39 -2.43
C GLY A 31 -11.13 -0.43 -2.18
N LEU A 32 -10.89 -0.85 -0.92
CA LEU A 32 -9.72 -1.68 -0.56
C LEU A 32 -9.87 -3.18 -0.92
N GLY A 33 -11.03 -3.60 -1.43
CA GLY A 33 -11.31 -4.98 -1.81
C GLY A 33 -10.93 -5.31 -3.26
N PRO A 34 -10.89 -6.60 -3.63
CA PRO A 34 -10.74 -6.98 -5.03
C PRO A 34 -11.94 -6.50 -5.85
N ALA A 35 -11.69 -6.18 -7.13
CA ALA A 35 -12.76 -5.84 -8.07
C ALA A 35 -13.83 -6.93 -8.11
N ALA A 36 -15.09 -6.53 -8.35
CA ALA A 36 -16.18 -7.47 -8.46
C ALA A 36 -15.95 -8.42 -9.64
N ALA A 37 -16.44 -9.66 -9.53
CA ALA A 37 -16.39 -10.58 -10.65
C ALA A 37 -17.18 -10.00 -11.83
N GLY A 38 -16.56 -9.95 -13.01
CA GLY A 38 -17.16 -9.35 -14.20
C GLY A 38 -16.75 -7.90 -14.47
N THR A 39 -16.01 -7.26 -13.56
CA THR A 39 -15.45 -5.92 -13.82
C THR A 39 -14.56 -5.95 -15.07
N PRO A 40 -14.76 -5.02 -16.03
CA PRO A 40 -13.96 -4.96 -17.25
C PRO A 40 -12.46 -4.77 -16.95
N ASN A 41 -11.62 -5.47 -17.72
CA ASN A 41 -10.18 -5.28 -17.68
C ASN A 41 -9.80 -3.97 -18.42
N SER A 42 -9.89 -2.83 -17.73
CA SER A 42 -9.68 -1.49 -18.29
C SER A 42 -8.52 -0.75 -17.63
N ALA A 43 -8.03 0.33 -18.26
CA ALA A 43 -7.02 1.20 -17.67
C ALA A 43 -7.46 1.77 -16.31
N THR A 44 -8.72 2.24 -16.20
CA THR A 44 -9.30 2.70 -14.94
C THR A 44 -9.25 1.64 -13.83
N ALA A 45 -9.54 0.37 -14.15
CA ALA A 45 -9.48 -0.72 -13.18
C ALA A 45 -8.04 -0.90 -12.64
N TRP A 46 -7.03 -0.82 -13.51
CA TRP A 46 -5.62 -0.91 -13.11
C TRP A 46 -5.13 0.32 -12.35
N ILE A 47 -5.55 1.53 -12.74
CA ILE A 47 -5.25 2.77 -11.99
C ILE A 47 -5.82 2.67 -10.58
N ASN A 48 -7.08 2.24 -10.43
CA ASN A 48 -7.69 2.08 -9.12
C ASN A 48 -6.93 1.04 -8.27
N THR A 49 -6.63 -0.12 -8.85
CA THR A 49 -5.86 -1.17 -8.18
C THR A 49 -4.47 -0.68 -7.73
N ALA A 50 -3.80 0.13 -8.56
CA ALA A 50 -2.52 0.75 -8.21
C ALA A 50 -2.64 1.73 -7.04
N LEU A 51 -3.70 2.54 -6.98
CA LEU A 51 -3.96 3.44 -5.85
C LEU A 51 -4.18 2.66 -4.54
N VAL A 52 -4.92 1.56 -4.59
CA VAL A 52 -5.11 0.66 -3.42
C VAL A 52 -3.78 0.04 -2.99
N ALA A 53 -2.93 -0.37 -3.94
CA ALA A 53 -1.62 -0.94 -3.64
C ALA A 53 -0.71 0.01 -2.84
N ARG A 54 -0.85 1.34 -3.04
CA ARG A 54 -0.12 2.35 -2.26
C ARG A 54 -0.48 2.34 -0.78
N ALA A 55 -1.78 2.27 -0.46
CA ALA A 55 -2.24 2.21 0.91
C ALA A 55 -1.76 0.93 1.62
N GLY A 56 -1.59 -0.17 0.88
CA GLY A 56 -1.20 -1.48 1.40
C GLY A 56 0.20 -1.62 1.99
N THR A 57 1.03 -0.57 1.99
CA THR A 57 2.29 -0.54 2.74
C THR A 57 2.21 0.31 4.01
N ILE A 58 1.01 0.83 4.33
CA ILE A 58 0.76 1.75 5.46
C ILE A 58 -0.25 1.13 6.43
N TYR A 59 -1.41 0.70 5.93
CA TYR A 59 -2.48 0.20 6.81
C TYR A 59 -2.10 -1.13 7.46
N ALA A 60 -2.67 -1.39 8.64
CA ALA A 60 -2.40 -2.57 9.46
C ALA A 60 -0.91 -2.76 9.84
N GLY A 61 -0.16 -1.65 9.91
CA GLY A 61 1.27 -1.61 10.20
C GLY A 61 2.06 -1.35 8.92
N THR A 62 2.90 -0.32 8.96
CA THR A 62 3.72 0.04 7.79
C THR A 62 4.72 -1.07 7.47
N SER A 63 5.29 -1.03 6.26
CA SER A 63 6.33 -1.97 5.87
C SER A 63 7.57 -1.89 6.78
N GLU A 64 7.88 -0.70 7.31
CA GLU A 64 8.93 -0.46 8.30
C GLU A 64 8.59 -1.16 9.62
N VAL A 65 7.37 -0.99 10.13
CA VAL A 65 6.93 -1.67 11.37
C VAL A 65 7.04 -3.19 11.22
N GLN A 66 6.64 -3.75 10.08
CA GLN A 66 6.75 -5.18 9.83
C GLN A 66 8.21 -5.64 9.74
N ARG A 67 9.09 -4.88 9.07
CA ARG A 67 10.54 -5.14 9.06
C ARG A 67 11.12 -5.15 10.46
N ASN A 68 10.73 -4.20 11.31
CA ASN A 68 11.16 -4.14 12.70
C ASN A 68 10.68 -5.35 13.51
N ILE A 69 9.41 -5.75 13.34
CA ILE A 69 8.87 -6.96 14.00
C ILE A 69 9.68 -8.19 13.63
N ILE A 70 10.02 -8.36 12.34
CA ILE A 70 10.86 -9.46 11.88
C ILE A 70 12.27 -9.35 12.48
N GLY A 71 12.88 -8.16 12.46
CA GLY A 71 14.18 -7.89 13.06
C GLY A 71 14.24 -8.25 14.55
N GLU A 72 13.30 -7.76 15.34
CA GLU A 72 13.26 -7.97 16.79
C GLU A 72 12.86 -9.40 17.16
N ARG A 73 11.79 -9.94 16.55
CA ARG A 73 11.17 -11.20 17.01
C ARG A 73 11.76 -12.45 16.36
N ILE A 74 12.21 -12.35 15.11
CA ILE A 74 12.73 -13.50 14.36
C ILE A 74 14.25 -13.48 14.36
N LEU A 75 14.84 -12.31 14.13
CA LEU A 75 16.30 -12.17 14.00
C LEU A 75 17.00 -11.78 15.32
N GLY A 76 16.27 -11.44 16.37
CA GLY A 76 16.84 -11.09 17.69
C GLY A 76 17.60 -9.76 17.71
N LEU A 77 17.34 -8.87 16.75
CA LEU A 77 17.97 -7.55 16.69
C LEU A 77 17.49 -6.65 17.83
N PRO A 78 18.30 -5.67 18.26
CA PRO A 78 17.87 -4.67 19.23
C PRO A 78 16.62 -3.91 18.77
N LYS A 79 15.74 -3.59 19.73
CA LYS A 79 14.51 -2.85 19.49
C LYS A 79 14.80 -1.43 19.00
N GLU A 80 14.03 -0.98 18.01
CA GLU A 80 14.20 0.37 17.46
C GLU A 80 13.94 1.44 18.55
N PRO A 81 14.72 2.54 18.58
CA PRO A 81 14.45 3.68 19.44
C PRO A 81 13.03 4.21 19.20
N ARG A 82 12.30 4.42 20.29
CA ARG A 82 10.91 4.90 20.26
C ARG A 82 10.84 6.24 20.96
N ALA A 83 10.27 7.23 20.27
CA ALA A 83 10.07 8.58 20.81
C ALA A 83 9.00 8.60 21.92
N ASP A 84 8.11 7.60 21.94
CA ASP A 84 6.93 7.53 22.81
C ASP A 84 7.10 6.59 24.01
N LYS A 85 8.32 6.38 24.50
CA LYS A 85 8.54 5.55 25.70
C LYS A 85 8.13 6.31 26.96
N GLY A 86 6.93 6.03 27.46
CA GLY A 86 6.43 6.54 28.75
C GLY A 86 5.14 7.35 28.61
N PRO A 87 4.69 8.01 29.69
CA PRO A 87 3.54 8.91 29.63
C PRO A 87 3.76 10.01 28.58
N TRP A 88 2.70 10.39 27.86
CA TRP A 88 2.75 11.43 26.81
C TRP A 88 3.39 12.74 27.28
N ARG A 89 3.21 13.10 28.57
CA ARG A 89 3.77 14.33 29.14
C ARG A 89 5.31 14.37 29.15
N ASP A 90 5.95 13.21 29.05
CA ASP A 90 7.40 13.05 29.11
C ASP A 90 8.04 12.90 27.71
N THR A 91 7.23 12.98 26.65
CA THR A 91 7.70 12.87 25.25
C THR A 91 8.38 14.18 24.81
N PRO A 92 9.60 14.14 24.22
CA PRO A 92 10.28 15.33 23.70
C PRO A 92 9.42 16.05 22.64
N LYS A 93 9.39 17.40 22.70
CA LYS A 93 8.72 18.25 21.72
C LYS A 93 9.62 18.55 20.53
#